data_AF-A0A3C0WR89-F1
#
_entry.id   AF-A0A3C0WR89-F1
#
_cell.length_a   1.000
_cell.length_b   1.000
_cell.length_c   1.000
_cell.angle_alpha   90.00
_cell.angle_beta   90.00
_cell.angle_gamma   90.00
#
_symmetry.space_group_name_H-M   'P 1'
#
loop_
_entity.id
_entity.type
_entity.pdbx_description
1 polymer ?
#
loop_
_entity_poly.entity_id
_entity_poly.type
_entity_poly.pdbx_seq_one_letter_code
_entity_poly.pdbx_strand_id
1 'polypeptide(L)' 'MRICPHLGLRSDPSTALHFASVGNYCHHVRPIEVVKEAHQVAFCLVGEHVNCPVFKMAAGSRMPR' A
#
# COMPACT_ATOMS: atom_id res chain seq x y z
N MET A 1 -16.09 2.31 -0.65
CA MET A 1 -14.74 1.92 -0.19
C MET A 1 -13.71 2.55 -1.13
N ARG A 2 -12.67 3.22 -0.63
CA ARG A 2 -11.60 3.77 -1.50
C ARG A 2 -10.27 3.10 -1.15
N ILE A 3 -9.82 2.17 -1.99
CA ILE A 3 -8.51 1.52 -1.80
C ILE A 3 -7.41 2.49 -2.27
N CYS A 4 -6.25 2.45 -1.62
CA CYS A 4 -5.06 3.20 -2.00
C CYS A 4 -4.69 2.91 -3.47
N PRO A 5 -4.46 3.92 -4.32
CA PRO A 5 -4.11 3.72 -5.73
C PRO A 5 -2.72 3.11 -5.94
N HIS A 6 -1.91 3.02 -4.88
CA HIS A 6 -0.57 2.42 -4.92
C HIS A 6 -0.52 1.03 -4.28
N LEU A 7 -1.66 0.50 -3.81
CA LEU A 7 -1.76 -0.86 -3.33
C LEU A 7 -2.08 -1.78 -4.51
N GLY A 8 -1.30 -2.82 -4.71
CA GLY A 8 -1.57 -3.81 -5.76
C GLY A 8 -0.80 -5.11 -5.57
N LEU A 9 -1.01 -6.09 -6.43
CA LEU A 9 -0.25 -7.34 -6.45
C LEU A 9 1.19 -7.07 -6.89
N ARG A 10 2.10 -7.99 -6.58
CA ARG A 10 3.51 -7.88 -6.97
C ARG A 10 3.71 -7.79 -8.49
N SER A 11 2.97 -8.61 -9.24
CA SER A 11 3.04 -8.72 -10.70
C SER A 11 2.04 -7.82 -11.42
N ASP A 12 1.05 -7.28 -10.71
CA ASP A 12 -0.01 -6.45 -11.26
C ASP A 12 -0.34 -5.31 -10.29
N PRO A 13 0.18 -4.08 -10.53
CA PRO A 13 -0.06 -2.94 -9.68
C PRO A 13 -1.50 -2.42 -9.72
N SER A 14 -2.30 -2.83 -10.70
CA SER A 14 -3.68 -2.37 -10.88
C SER A 14 -4.71 -3.21 -10.11
N THR A 15 -4.32 -4.42 -9.69
CA THR A 15 -5.18 -5.32 -8.91
C THR A 15 -4.76 -5.30 -7.45
N ALA A 16 -5.68 -4.99 -6.53
CA ALA A 16 -5.46 -5.10 -5.08
C ALA A 16 -6.39 -6.16 -4.47
N LEU A 17 -5.92 -6.88 -3.46
CA LEU A 17 -6.78 -7.73 -2.65
C LEU A 17 -7.61 -6.85 -1.71
N HIS A 18 -8.93 -7.09 -1.66
CA HIS A 18 -9.86 -6.31 -0.84
C HIS A 18 -9.80 -6.61 0.66
N PHE A 19 -8.96 -7.56 1.07
CA PHE A 19 -8.70 -7.94 2.45
C PHE A 19 -7.22 -7.79 2.76
N ALA A 20 -6.88 -7.63 4.04
CA ALA A 20 -5.49 -7.52 4.47
C ALA A 20 -4.75 -8.83 4.15
N SER A 21 -3.64 -8.73 3.43
CA SER A 21 -2.89 -9.90 2.97
C SER A 21 -1.47 -9.53 2.59
N VAL A 22 -0.53 -10.45 2.83
CA VAL A 22 0.84 -10.35 2.29
C VAL A 22 0.92 -10.30 0.75
N GLY A 23 -0.20 -10.56 0.05
CA GLY A 23 -0.31 -10.37 -1.40
C GLY A 23 -0.42 -8.91 -1.84
N ASN A 24 -0.69 -7.97 -0.93
CA ASN A 24 -0.77 -6.55 -1.22
C ASN A 24 0.60 -5.85 -1.02
N TYR A 25 1.11 -5.26 -2.10
CA TYR A 25 2.37 -4.55 -2.18
C TYR A 25 2.14 -3.04 -2.36
N CYS A 26 3.05 -2.24 -1.81
CA CYS A 26 3.08 -0.80 -2.03
C CYS A 26 3.97 -0.47 -3.22
N HIS A 27 3.36 0.04 -4.28
CA HIS A 27 4.05 0.48 -5.50
C HIS A 27 4.58 1.91 -5.44
N HIS A 28 4.24 2.65 -4.37
CA HIS A 28 4.74 4.00 -4.11
C HIS A 28 6.20 4.03 -3.65
N VAL A 29 6.68 2.93 -3.05
CA VAL A 29 8.05 2.79 -2.54
C VAL A 29 8.97 2.12 -3.55
N ARG A 30 10.28 2.29 -3.36
CA ARG A 30 11.34 1.54 -4.06
C ARG A 30 12.37 0.99 -3.05
N PRO A 31 12.63 -0.34 -3.03
CA PRO A 31 11.98 -1.37 -3.85
C PRO A 31 10.47 -1.53 -3.53
N ILE A 32 9.72 -2.19 -4.42
CA ILE A 32 8.31 -2.53 -4.15
C ILE A 32 8.29 -3.56 -3.01
N GLU A 33 7.50 -3.30 -1.97
CA GLU A 33 7.50 -4.10 -0.74
C GLU A 33 6.09 -4.45 -0.27
N VAL A 34 5.97 -5.56 0.47
CA VAL A 34 4.72 -6.01 1.10
C VAL A 34 4.31 -5.02 2.17
N VAL A 35 3.03 -4.65 2.21
CA VAL A 35 2.50 -3.81 3.29
C VAL A 35 2.12 -4.70 4.47
N LYS A 36 2.50 -4.35 5.71
CA LYS A 36 2.05 -5.08 6.91
C LYS A 36 0.52 -5.07 6.99
N GLU A 37 -0.11 -6.19 7.29
CA GLU A 37 -1.58 -6.35 7.28
C GLU A 37 -2.29 -5.33 8.17
N ALA A 38 -1.77 -5.07 9.37
CA ALA A 38 -2.30 -4.04 10.27
C ALA A 38 -2.31 -2.64 9.64
N HIS A 39 -1.28 -2.31 8.86
CA HIS A 39 -1.20 -1.04 8.14
C HIS A 39 -2.20 -0.97 6.97
N GLN A 40 -2.47 -2.11 6.31
CA GLN A 40 -3.46 -2.20 5.24
C GLN A 40 -4.87 -1.90 5.77
N VAL A 41 -5.24 -2.49 6.90
CA VAL A 41 -6.54 -2.25 7.55
C VAL A 41 -6.67 -0.80 8.01
N ALA A 42 -5.60 -0.23 8.57
CA ALA A 42 -5.62 1.14 9.08
C ALA A 42 -5.67 2.21 7.98
N PHE A 43 -5.02 1.98 6.84
CA PHE A 43 -4.83 3.03 5.82
C PHE A 43 -5.20 2.58 4.41
N CYS A 44 -4.61 1.49 3.92
CA CYS A 44 -4.60 1.19 2.49
C CYS A 44 -5.96 0.71 1.94
N LEU A 45 -6.77 0.02 2.75
CA LEU A 45 -8.03 -0.60 2.30
C LEU A 45 -9.28 0.25 2.58
N VAL A 46 -9.17 1.26 3.44
CA VAL A 46 -10.34 1.95 4.04
C VAL A 46 -10.51 3.41 3.63
N GLY A 47 -9.73 3.91 2.67
CA GLY A 47 -9.80 5.31 2.22
C GLY A 47 -8.89 6.27 2.99
N GLU A 48 -8.31 5.82 4.09
CA GLU A 48 -7.37 6.58 4.92
C GLU A 48 -5.93 6.63 4.35
N HIS A 49 -5.73 6.19 3.11
CA HIS A 49 -4.43 6.24 2.44
C HIS A 49 -3.90 7.67 2.32
N VAL A 50 -4.77 8.68 2.25
CA VAL A 50 -4.37 10.10 2.29
C VAL A 50 -3.67 10.50 3.59
N ASN A 51 -3.89 9.74 4.67
CA ASN A 51 -3.27 9.91 5.98
C ASN A 51 -2.10 8.94 6.23
N CYS A 52 -1.86 7.99 5.32
CA CYS A 52 -0.73 7.07 5.39
C CYS A 52 0.60 7.84 5.36
N PRO A 53 1.54 7.58 6.29
CA PRO A 53 2.85 8.23 6.29
C PRO A 53 3.63 7.93 5.00
N VAL A 54 3.52 6.71 4.46
CA VAL A 54 4.18 6.32 3.21
C VAL A 54 3.60 7.08 2.02
N PHE A 55 2.28 7.26 1.96
CA PHE A 55 1.62 7.99 0.88
C PHE A 55 2.05 9.47 0.84
N LYS A 56 2.34 10.06 2.01
CA LYS A 56 2.83 11.44 2.14
C LYS A 56 4.32 11.61 1.84
N MET A 57 5.08 10.52 1.75
CA MET A 57 6.50 10.57 1.38
C MET A 57 6.67 10.77 -0.13
N ALA A 58 7.86 11.19 -0.53
CA ALA A 58 8.22 11.27 -1.95
C ALA A 58 8.13 9.87 -2.60
N ALA A 59 7.55 9.81 -3.79
CA ALA A 59 7.49 8.58 -4.58
C ALA A 59 8.90 7.99 -4.79
N GLY A 60 9.01 6.67 -4.65
CA GLY A 60 10.29 5.95 -4.76
C GLY A 60 11.15 5.99 -3.50
N SER A 61 10.65 6.54 -2.38
CA SER A 61 11.31 6.40 -1.08
C SER A 61 11.33 4.94 -0.61
N ARG A 62 12.25 4.60 0.31
CA ARG A 62 12.25 3.28 0.96
C ARG A 62 11.11 3.16 1.96
N MET A 63 10.58 1.95 2.14
CA MET A 63 9.56 1.68 3.15
C MET A 63 10.14 1.94 4.56
N PRO A 64 9.44 2.70 5.42
CA PRO A 64 9.79 2.80 6.83
C PRO A 64 9.75 1.43 7.49
N ARG A 65 10.74 1.12 8.34
CA ARG A 65 10.86 -0.18 9.02
C ARG A 65 9.89 -0.32 10.19
#